data_AF-A0A359E7A7-F1
#
_entry.id   AF-A0A359E7A7-F1
#
_cell.length_a   1.000
_cell.length_b   1.000
_cell.length_c   1.000
_cell.angle_alpha   90.00
_cell.angle_beta   90.00
_cell.angle_gamma   90.00
#
_symmetry.space_group_name_H-M   'P 1'
#
loop_
_entity.id
_entity.type
_entity.pdbx_description
1 polymer ?
#
loop_
_entity_poly.entity_id
_entity_poly.type
_entity_poly.pdbx_seq_one_letter_code
_entity_poly.pdbx_strand_id
1 'polypeptide(L)' 'TGGEKTTGLGLFIVHNLVERMNGSIHLDSTPGEGSVFSVILEEAK' A
#
# COMPACT_ATOMS: atom_id res chain seq x y z
N THR A 1 5.34 -10.17 -11.86
CA THR A 1 6.47 -10.95 -11.30
C THR A 1 6.77 -12.06 -12.27
N GLY A 2 8.01 -12.15 -12.80
CA GLY A 2 8.38 -13.18 -13.81
C GLY A 2 8.03 -12.87 -15.27
N GLY A 3 7.76 -11.60 -15.64
CA GLY A 3 7.43 -11.20 -17.03
C GLY A 3 5.93 -11.15 -17.35
N GLU A 4 5.07 -11.48 -16.39
CA GLU A 4 3.62 -11.44 -16.55
C GLU A 4 3.07 -10.01 -16.53
N LYS A 5 2.09 -9.74 -17.40
CA LYS A 5 1.41 -8.45 -17.51
C LYS A 5 0.52 -8.26 -16.28
N THR A 6 1.00 -7.52 -15.29
CA THR A 6 0.22 -7.15 -14.10
C THR A 6 -0.43 -5.79 -14.32
N THR A 7 -1.65 -5.62 -13.82
CA THR A 7 -2.42 -4.37 -13.90
C THR A 7 -2.14 -3.40 -12.75
N GLY A 8 -1.20 -3.71 -11.84
CA GLY A 8 -0.90 -2.86 -10.68
C GLY A 8 -2.00 -2.83 -9.61
N LEU A 9 -2.94 -3.79 -9.63
CA LEU A 9 -4.11 -3.78 -8.75
C LEU A 9 -3.80 -4.03 -7.28
N GLY A 10 -2.67 -4.67 -6.94
CA GLY A 10 -2.37 -5.05 -5.56
C GLY A 10 -2.38 -3.86 -4.59
N LEU A 11 -1.59 -2.83 -4.89
CA LEU A 11 -1.53 -1.64 -4.04
C LEU A 11 -2.83 -0.83 -4.09
N PHE A 12 -3.52 -0.81 -5.24
CA PHE A 12 -4.82 -0.17 -5.36
C PHE A 12 -5.87 -0.81 -4.43
N ILE A 13 -5.92 -2.14 -4.37
CA ILE A 13 -6.82 -2.87 -3.46
C ILE A 13 -6.48 -2.54 -2.00
N VAL A 14 -5.19 -2.54 -1.63
CA VAL A 14 -4.74 -2.21 -0.28
C VAL A 14 -5.15 -0.79 0.10
N HIS A 15 -4.91 0.19 -0.77
CA HIS A 15 -5.28 1.58 -0.53
C HIS A 15 -6.79 1.73 -0.29
N ASN A 16 -7.62 1.14 -1.15
CA ASN A 16 -9.09 1.16 -0.98
C ASN A 16 -9.54 0.51 0.34
N LEU A 17 -8.89 -0.58 0.76
CA LEU A 17 -9.23 -1.25 2.01
C LEU A 17 -8.88 -0.39 3.22
N VAL A 18 -7.67 0.18 3.23
CA VAL A 18 -7.18 1.04 4.31
C VAL A 18 -8.07 2.28 4.47
N GLU A 19 -8.46 2.94 3.37
CA GLU A 19 -9.39 4.07 3.42
C GLU A 19 -10.76 3.69 4.00
N ARG A 20 -11.32 2.52 3.61
CA ARG A 20 -12.59 2.03 4.16
C ARG A 20 -12.52 1.70 5.65
N MET A 21 -11.33 1.39 6.15
CA MET A 21 -11.07 1.17 7.57
C MET A 21 -10.81 2.47 8.33
N ASN A 22 -11.00 3.64 7.69
CA ASN A 22 -10.61 4.96 8.20
C ASN A 22 -9.12 5.03 8.59
N GLY A 23 -8.28 4.22 7.96
CA GLY A 23 -6.84 4.23 8.13
C GLY A 23 -6.14 5.10 7.11
N SER A 24 -4.81 5.09 7.14
CA SER A 24 -3.95 5.77 6.17
C SER A 24 -2.78 4.90 5.74
N ILE A 25 -2.26 5.15 4.53
CA ILE A 25 -1.08 4.50 3.98
C ILE A 25 -0.04 5.56 3.59
N HIS A 26 1.21 5.36 4.02
CA HIS A 26 2.34 6.23 3.74
C HIS A 26 3.41 5.48 2.96
N LEU A 27 4.11 6.19 2.07
CA LEU A 27 5.23 5.68 1.29
C LEU A 27 6.47 6.51 1.57
N ASP A 28 7.54 5.83 2.00
CA ASP A 28 8.90 6.36 1.99
C ASP A 28 9.70 5.59 0.94
N SER A 29 10.33 6.30 0.00
CA SER A 29 11.10 5.63 -1.05
C SER A 29 12.21 6.53 -1.59
N THR A 30 13.37 5.92 -1.73
CA THR A 30 14.53 6.52 -2.39
C THR A 30 14.94 5.62 -3.57
N PRO A 31 15.06 6.16 -4.80
CA PRO A 31 15.48 5.38 -5.97
C PRO A 31 16.80 4.65 -5.71
N GLY A 32 16.81 3.34 -5.95
CA GLY A 32 17.98 2.49 -5.71
C GLY A 32 18.12 1.96 -4.27
N GLU A 33 17.36 2.47 -3.31
CA GLU A 33 17.37 2.00 -1.91
C GLU A 33 16.11 1.19 -1.56
N GLY A 34 15.08 1.30 -2.40
CA GLY A 34 13.81 0.57 -2.25
C GLY A 34 12.68 1.47 -1.74
N SER A 35 11.64 0.83 -1.22
CA SER A 35 10.41 1.49 -0.79
C SER A 35 9.86 0.84 0.48
N VAL A 36 9.38 1.64 1.41
CA VAL A 36 8.69 1.24 2.64
C VAL A 36 7.26 1.78 2.59
N PHE A 37 6.29 0.89 2.72
CA PHE A 37 4.87 1.25 2.82
C PHE A 37 4.41 1.01 4.27
N SER A 38 3.90 2.04 4.92
CA SER A 38 3.40 1.98 6.30
C SER A 38 1.89 2.16 6.31
N VAL A 39 1.17 1.27 6.98
CA VAL A 39 -0.29 1.35 7.16
C VAL A 39 -0.59 1.68 8.61
N ILE A 40 -1.45 2.67 8.83
CA ILE A 40 -1.92 3.10 10.14
C ILE A 40 -3.43 2.86 10.15
N LEU A 41 -3.89 2.07 11.12
CA LEU A 41 -5.30 1.77 11.33
C LEU A 41 -5.70 2.24 12.72
N GLU A 42 -6.93 2.74 12.85
CA GLU A 42 -7.51 3.07 14.15
C GLU A 42 -7.76 1.80 14.97
N GLU A 43 -7.62 1.88 16.28
CA GLU A 43 -7.99 0.77 17.16
C GLU A 43 -9.51 0.53 17.11
N ALA A 44 -9.90 -0.74 17.01
CA ALA A 44 -11.28 -1.12 17.16
C ALA A 44 -11.72 -0.83 18.61
N LYS A 45 -12.77 -0.03 18.76
CA LYS A 45 -13.35 0.33 20.04
C LYS A 45 -14.05 -0.85 20.73
#